data_AF-A0A9W8WMT0-F1
#
_entry.id   AF-A0A9W8WMT0-F1
#
_cell.length_a   1.000
_cell.length_b   1.000
_cell.length_c   1.000
_cell.angle_alpha   90.00
_cell.angle_beta   90.00
_cell.angle_gamma   90.00
#
_symmetry.space_group_name_H-M   'P 1'
#
loop_
_entity.id
_entity.type
_entity.pdbx_description
1 polymer ?
#
loop_
_entity_poly.entity_id
_entity_poly.type
_entity_poly.pdbx_seq_one_letter_code
_entity_poly.pdbx_strand_id
1 'polypeptide(L)'
;MAPINQSKPTEESASGLSVVPGYPIKGRRHYPNSNTVWASKEDVVVFDGAEGLIHCYNDSIVATSVSRLRLEDETDIPSGGVMVAFAPYFPDENSVKYFFVAIGPNKNIFYPIVCEFENDTRYKLFLAEDPDKGAEMLKSPDLIFSLKGGKVTATPCL
;
A
#
# COMPACT_ATOMS: atom_id res chain seq x y z
N MET A 1 32.49 -20.33 33.73
CA MET A 1 32.52 -19.85 32.33
C MET A 1 32.43 -21.06 31.42
N ALA A 2 31.31 -21.21 30.71
CA ALA A 2 31.08 -22.22 29.67
C ALA A 2 30.71 -21.47 28.37
N PRO A 3 31.08 -21.96 27.18
CA PRO A 3 30.90 -21.22 25.94
C PRO A 3 29.43 -21.21 25.50
N ILE A 4 28.99 -20.07 25.00
CA ILE A 4 27.67 -19.86 24.40
C ILE A 4 27.68 -20.54 23.02
N ASN A 5 26.90 -21.60 22.87
CA ASN A 5 26.72 -22.30 21.61
C ASN A 5 25.82 -21.44 20.70
N GLN A 6 26.37 -20.90 19.62
CA GLN A 6 25.57 -20.21 18.59
C GLN A 6 24.85 -21.28 17.76
N SER A 7 23.60 -21.58 18.13
CA SER A 7 22.70 -22.34 17.26
C SER A 7 22.32 -21.47 16.06
N LYS A 8 22.80 -21.87 14.89
CA LYS A 8 22.34 -21.39 13.58
C LYS A 8 20.80 -21.46 13.55
N PRO A 9 20.07 -20.42 13.10
CA PRO A 9 18.62 -20.51 12.98
C PRO A 9 18.28 -21.56 11.92
N THR A 10 17.61 -22.62 12.36
CA THR A 10 17.06 -23.67 11.52
C THR A 10 15.99 -23.08 10.61
N GLU A 11 15.97 -23.56 9.37
CA GLU A 11 15.19 -23.09 8.22
C GLU A 11 13.68 -23.43 8.35
N GLU A 12 13.04 -23.03 9.46
CA GLU A 12 11.66 -23.38 9.81
C GLU A 12 10.88 -22.13 10.28
N SER A 13 10.61 -21.18 9.38
CA SER A 13 9.54 -20.17 9.58
C SER A 13 8.83 -19.69 8.31
N ALA A 14 9.06 -20.36 7.18
CA ALA A 14 8.47 -19.97 5.89
C ALA A 14 7.08 -20.58 5.62
N SER A 15 6.35 -21.04 6.65
CA SER A 15 5.09 -21.79 6.48
C SER A 15 3.81 -20.92 6.48
N GLY A 16 3.90 -19.60 6.63
CA GLY A 16 2.73 -18.71 6.76
C GLY A 16 2.51 -17.68 5.64
N LEU A 17 3.37 -17.63 4.62
CA LEU A 17 3.26 -16.63 3.54
C LEU A 17 2.36 -17.17 2.42
N SER A 18 1.21 -16.52 2.22
CA SER A 18 0.29 -16.75 1.10
C SER A 18 0.71 -15.85 -0.06
N VAL A 19 1.22 -16.43 -1.14
CA VAL A 19 1.49 -15.68 -2.38
C VAL A 19 0.22 -15.72 -3.22
N VAL A 20 -0.36 -14.55 -3.52
CA VAL A 20 -1.44 -14.49 -4.51
C VAL A 20 -0.83 -14.81 -5.88
N PRO A 21 -1.35 -15.78 -6.66
CA PRO A 21 -0.58 -16.38 -7.74
C PRO A 21 -0.23 -15.41 -8.87
N GLY A 22 1.07 -15.28 -9.07
CA GLY A 22 1.76 -15.01 -10.33
C GLY A 22 3.15 -15.66 -10.23
N TYR A 23 3.19 -16.99 -10.22
CA TYR A 23 4.41 -17.81 -10.03
C TYR A 23 5.66 -17.32 -10.82
N PRO A 24 6.92 -17.64 -10.40
CA PRO A 24 7.48 -17.77 -9.05
C PRO A 24 8.85 -17.05 -8.86
N ILE A 25 9.33 -17.03 -7.61
CA ILE A 25 10.61 -16.46 -7.14
C ILE A 25 11.72 -17.52 -7.10
N LYS A 26 12.90 -17.26 -7.72
CA LYS A 26 14.24 -17.35 -7.09
C LYS A 26 15.38 -16.97 -8.05
N GLY A 27 16.25 -16.07 -7.59
CA GLY A 27 17.54 -15.75 -8.20
C GLY A 27 17.54 -14.35 -8.82
N ARG A 28 18.21 -13.39 -8.16
CA ARG A 28 18.32 -11.99 -8.60
C ARG A 28 18.42 -11.88 -10.12
N ARG A 29 17.49 -11.16 -10.72
CA ARG A 29 17.67 -10.29 -11.89
C ARG A 29 16.35 -9.58 -12.15
N HIS A 30 16.44 -8.25 -12.17
CA HIS A 30 15.53 -7.32 -12.83
C HIS A 30 14.47 -7.98 -13.71
N TYR A 31 13.18 -7.84 -13.35
CA TYR A 31 12.04 -8.27 -14.17
C TYR A 31 11.66 -7.13 -15.12
N PRO A 32 11.92 -7.22 -16.45
CA PRO A 32 11.59 -6.17 -17.39
C PRO A 32 10.14 -6.25 -17.90
N ASN A 33 9.20 -6.73 -17.08
CA ASN A 33 7.82 -6.92 -17.48
C ASN A 33 6.86 -6.97 -16.28
N SER A 34 5.92 -6.04 -16.30
CA SER A 34 4.91 -5.72 -15.27
C SER A 34 3.94 -6.88 -15.01
N ASN A 35 4.28 -7.76 -14.06
CA ASN A 35 3.35 -8.62 -13.34
C ASN A 35 3.98 -9.01 -12.00
N THR A 36 4.38 -8.00 -11.22
CA THR A 36 4.90 -8.23 -9.87
C THR A 36 3.79 -8.79 -9.00
N VAL A 37 4.03 -9.95 -8.37
CA VAL A 37 3.07 -10.58 -7.44
C VAL A 37 2.91 -9.76 -6.17
N TRP A 38 1.80 -9.93 -5.46
CA TRP A 38 1.66 -9.36 -4.12
C TRP A 38 1.93 -10.44 -3.08
N ALA A 39 2.74 -10.12 -2.08
CA ALA A 39 2.96 -11.01 -0.94
C ALA A 39 1.93 -10.73 0.15
N SER A 40 1.28 -11.78 0.65
CA SER A 40 0.34 -11.68 1.76
C SER A 40 0.69 -12.64 2.91
N LYS A 41 0.40 -12.25 4.14
CA LYS A 41 0.44 -13.14 5.31
C LYS A 41 -0.79 -12.87 6.16
N GLU A 42 -1.55 -13.90 6.51
CA GLU A 42 -2.78 -13.75 7.33
C GLU A 42 -3.72 -12.68 6.73
N ASP A 43 -3.89 -12.71 5.40
CA ASP A 43 -4.65 -11.73 4.60
C ASP A 43 -4.12 -10.29 4.63
N VAL A 44 -2.91 -10.06 5.15
CA VAL A 44 -2.26 -8.74 5.15
C VAL A 44 -1.28 -8.63 3.97
N VAL A 45 -1.43 -7.58 3.14
CA VAL A 45 -0.53 -7.27 2.02
C VAL A 45 0.41 -6.14 2.43
N VAL A 46 1.73 -6.35 2.31
CA VAL A 46 2.74 -5.42 2.82
C VAL A 46 3.72 -4.98 1.73
N PHE A 47 4.06 -5.86 0.79
CA PHE A 47 5.02 -5.60 -0.28
C PHE A 47 4.68 -6.36 -1.56
N ASP A 48 5.24 -5.90 -2.67
CA ASP A 48 5.18 -6.61 -3.93
C ASP A 48 6.31 -7.64 -4.08
N GLY A 49 6.28 -8.47 -5.10
CA GLY A 49 7.25 -9.50 -5.42
C GLY A 49 8.62 -8.96 -5.85
N ALA A 50 8.78 -7.63 -5.94
CA ALA A 50 10.05 -6.95 -6.08
C ALA A 50 10.55 -6.39 -4.74
N GLU A 51 9.90 -6.75 -3.62
CA GLU A 51 10.16 -6.25 -2.26
C GLU A 51 9.88 -4.75 -2.08
N GLY A 52 9.14 -4.14 -3.01
CA GLY A 52 8.67 -2.77 -2.88
C GLY A 52 7.70 -2.64 -1.72
N LEU A 53 7.95 -1.68 -0.84
CA LEU A 53 7.12 -1.39 0.33
C LEU A 53 6.01 -0.41 -0.02
N ILE A 54 4.82 -0.70 0.49
CA ILE A 54 3.66 0.17 0.34
C ILE A 54 3.76 1.32 1.34
N HIS A 55 3.73 2.55 0.85
CA HIS A 55 3.80 3.73 1.71
C HIS A 55 2.94 4.91 1.20
N CYS A 56 2.74 5.88 2.08
CA CYS A 56 2.14 7.19 1.81
C CYS A 56 2.94 8.29 2.51
N TYR A 57 2.66 9.57 2.25
CA TYR A 57 3.36 10.67 2.93
C TYR A 57 2.51 11.25 4.06
N ASN A 58 3.05 11.27 5.28
CA ASN A 58 2.35 11.80 6.44
C ASN A 58 1.97 13.28 6.24
N ASP A 59 2.87 14.07 5.67
CA ASP A 59 2.65 15.51 5.46
C ASP A 59 1.45 15.77 4.54
N SER A 60 1.20 14.87 3.59
CA SER A 60 0.04 14.95 2.70
C SER A 60 -1.24 14.67 3.46
N ILE A 61 -1.24 13.61 4.29
CA ILE A 61 -2.38 13.27 5.15
C ILE A 61 -2.67 14.40 6.14
N VAL A 62 -1.66 14.94 6.83
CA VAL A 62 -1.86 16.04 7.79
C VAL A 62 -2.39 17.30 7.12
N ALA A 63 -1.91 17.64 5.92
CA ALA A 63 -2.32 18.86 5.24
C ALA A 63 -3.68 18.74 4.54
N THR A 64 -4.05 17.55 4.06
CA THR A 64 -5.16 17.38 3.10
C THR A 64 -6.09 16.22 3.41
N SER A 65 -5.82 15.44 4.46
CA SER A 65 -6.49 14.18 4.79
C SER A 65 -6.41 13.11 3.70
N VAL A 66 -5.56 13.31 2.67
CA VAL A 66 -5.31 12.35 1.59
C VAL A 66 -3.83 12.25 1.24
N SER A 67 -3.39 11.08 0.79
CA SER A 67 -2.06 10.87 0.21
C SER A 67 -2.11 9.87 -0.94
N ARG A 68 -1.27 10.05 -1.95
CA ARG A 68 -1.10 9.04 -3.00
C ARG A 68 -0.40 7.81 -2.43
N LEU A 69 -0.89 6.61 -2.77
CA LEU A 69 -0.22 5.36 -2.47
C LEU A 69 0.99 5.19 -3.40
N ARG A 70 2.11 4.75 -2.83
CA ARG A 70 3.35 4.49 -3.55
C ARG A 70 3.94 3.14 -3.18
N LEU A 71 4.80 2.67 -4.07
CA LEU A 71 5.52 1.41 -3.98
C LEU A 71 6.96 1.68 -4.36
N GLU A 72 7.86 1.64 -3.38
CA GLU A 72 9.28 2.00 -3.53
C GLU A 72 10.13 1.05 -2.67
N ASP A 73 11.41 0.90 -2.98
CA ASP A 73 12.37 0.19 -2.13
C ASP A 73 12.53 0.93 -0.79
N GLU A 74 12.75 0.22 0.32
CA GLU A 74 12.93 0.83 1.65
C GLU A 74 13.97 1.96 1.65
N THR A 75 15.06 1.78 0.89
CA THR A 75 16.16 2.74 0.81
C THR A 75 15.84 3.98 -0.03
N ASP A 76 14.81 3.92 -0.86
CA ASP A 76 14.38 5.02 -1.73
C ASP A 76 13.22 5.83 -1.12
N ILE A 77 12.56 5.33 -0.06
CA ILE A 77 11.46 6.03 0.61
C ILE A 77 11.97 7.34 1.25
N PRO A 78 11.47 8.52 0.83
CA PRO A 78 11.90 9.79 1.41
C PRO A 78 11.53 9.94 2.89
N SER A 79 12.28 10.77 3.62
CA SER A 79 11.91 11.19 4.98
C SER A 79 10.48 11.78 4.98
N GLY A 80 9.60 11.22 5.81
CA GLY A 80 8.17 11.55 5.84
C GLY A 80 7.27 10.49 5.17
N GLY A 81 7.87 9.50 4.51
CA GLY A 81 7.19 8.27 4.10
C GLY A 81 6.74 7.46 5.31
N VAL A 82 5.49 7.01 5.26
CA VAL A 82 4.84 6.17 6.26
C VAL A 82 4.47 4.87 5.60
N MET A 83 5.10 3.78 6.07
CA MET A 83 4.74 2.44 5.61
C MET A 83 3.34 2.09 6.07
N VAL A 84 2.58 1.44 5.18
CA VAL A 84 1.25 0.95 5.47
C VAL A 84 1.14 -0.50 5.02
N ALA A 85 0.24 -1.24 5.64
CA ALA A 85 -0.12 -2.59 5.24
C ALA A 85 -1.60 -2.65 4.92
N PHE A 86 -2.00 -3.31 3.83
CA PHE A 86 -3.41 -3.56 3.56
C PHE A 86 -3.90 -4.77 4.35
N ALA A 87 -4.99 -4.61 5.09
CA ALA A 87 -5.62 -5.68 5.85
C ALA A 87 -7.14 -5.70 5.60
N PRO A 88 -7.80 -6.85 5.74
CA PRO A 88 -9.25 -6.93 5.63
C PRO A 88 -9.90 -6.15 6.78
N TYR A 89 -10.86 -5.30 6.43
CA TYR A 89 -11.74 -4.59 7.35
C TYR A 89 -13.16 -5.14 7.23
N PHE A 90 -13.71 -5.53 8.37
CA PHE A 90 -15.06 -6.03 8.51
C PHE A 90 -15.93 -4.91 9.09
N PRO A 91 -16.92 -4.39 8.36
CA PRO A 91 -17.75 -3.28 8.82
C PRO A 91 -18.64 -3.64 10.02
N ASP A 92 -18.90 -4.94 10.21
CA ASP A 92 -19.58 -5.48 11.37
C ASP A 92 -18.97 -6.84 11.76
N GLU A 93 -19.05 -7.20 13.04
CA GLU A 93 -18.41 -8.41 13.61
C GLU A 93 -18.93 -9.73 13.02
N ASN A 94 -20.11 -9.71 12.40
CA ASN A 94 -20.75 -10.90 11.80
C ASN A 94 -20.66 -10.89 10.27
N SER A 95 -20.00 -9.90 9.69
CA SER A 95 -19.93 -9.75 8.24
C SER A 95 -18.99 -10.80 7.66
N VAL A 96 -19.48 -11.51 6.65
CA VAL A 96 -18.61 -12.28 5.75
C VAL A 96 -18.05 -11.42 4.62
N LYS A 97 -18.53 -10.18 4.48
CA LYS A 97 -18.05 -9.20 3.50
C LYS A 97 -16.99 -8.33 4.15
N TYR A 98 -15.85 -8.21 3.51
CA TYR A 98 -14.77 -7.32 3.91
C TYR A 98 -14.32 -6.48 2.71
N PHE A 99 -13.64 -5.39 3.01
CA PHE A 99 -12.86 -4.63 2.04
C PHE A 99 -11.47 -4.37 2.63
N PHE A 100 -10.50 -4.10 1.77
CA PHE A 100 -9.15 -3.81 2.23
C PHE A 100 -9.02 -2.36 2.65
N VAL A 101 -8.38 -2.12 3.80
CA VAL A 101 -7.96 -0.79 4.26
C VAL A 101 -6.45 -0.79 4.48
N ALA A 102 -5.82 0.36 4.33
CA ALA A 102 -4.42 0.53 4.68
C ALA A 102 -4.30 0.85 6.18
N ILE A 103 -3.46 0.11 6.88
CA ILE A 103 -3.15 0.28 8.29
C ILE A 103 -1.75 0.87 8.40
N GLY A 104 -1.67 2.09 8.94
CA GLY A 104 -0.41 2.75 9.23
C GLY A 104 0.12 2.49 10.65
N PRO A 105 1.22 3.16 11.03
CA PRO A 105 1.71 3.16 12.39
C PRO A 105 0.61 3.62 13.36
N ASN A 106 0.66 3.13 14.60
CA ASN A 106 -0.33 3.44 15.64
C ASN A 106 -1.76 2.98 15.35
N LYS A 107 -1.94 2.04 14.41
CA LYS A 107 -3.26 1.50 14.00
C LYS A 107 -4.18 2.53 13.34
N ASN A 108 -3.59 3.56 12.71
CA ASN A 108 -4.34 4.49 11.87
C ASN A 108 -4.90 3.72 10.66
N ILE A 109 -6.19 3.89 10.39
CA ILE A 109 -6.89 3.27 9.25
C ILE A 109 -7.03 4.30 8.15
N PHE A 110 -6.63 3.94 6.93
CA PHE A 110 -6.82 4.75 5.74
C PHE A 110 -7.59 3.97 4.68
N TYR A 111 -8.55 4.64 4.06
CA TYR A 111 -9.44 4.10 3.05
C TYR A 111 -8.81 4.29 1.66
N PRO A 112 -8.63 3.20 0.88
CA PRO A 112 -8.19 3.32 -0.49
C PRO A 112 -9.25 3.99 -1.35
N ILE A 113 -8.81 4.93 -2.19
CA ILE A 113 -9.64 5.65 -3.17
C ILE A 113 -8.95 5.57 -4.53
N VAL A 114 -9.63 5.02 -5.52
CA VAL A 114 -9.13 4.93 -6.90
C VAL A 114 -9.66 6.12 -7.69
N CYS A 115 -8.76 6.95 -8.21
CA CYS A 115 -9.12 8.05 -9.09
C CYS A 115 -8.64 7.80 -10.54
N GLU A 116 -9.49 8.18 -11.48
CA GLU A 116 -9.17 8.28 -12.91
C GLU A 116 -8.76 9.73 -13.25
N PHE A 117 -7.85 9.92 -14.20
CA PHE A 117 -7.27 11.22 -14.54
C PHE A 117 -7.59 11.63 -15.98
N GLU A 118 -7.93 12.90 -16.18
CA GLU A 118 -8.17 13.45 -17.51
C GLU A 118 -6.89 13.32 -18.32
N ASN A 119 -7.01 12.72 -19.51
CA ASN A 119 -5.91 12.50 -20.46
C ASN A 119 -4.81 11.53 -19.98
N ASP A 120 -5.05 10.76 -18.91
CA ASP A 120 -4.16 9.70 -18.46
C ASP A 120 -4.98 8.43 -18.25
N THR A 121 -4.69 7.37 -19.01
CA THR A 121 -5.37 6.07 -18.89
C THR A 121 -4.99 5.32 -17.61
N ARG A 122 -4.14 5.91 -16.75
CA ARG A 122 -3.66 5.32 -15.52
C ARG A 122 -4.53 5.75 -14.35
N TYR A 123 -5.13 4.75 -13.71
CA TYR A 123 -5.68 4.88 -12.37
C TYR A 123 -4.56 5.20 -11.37
N LYS A 124 -4.84 6.06 -10.41
CA LYS A 124 -3.97 6.24 -9.24
C LYS A 124 -4.75 5.94 -7.99
N LEU A 125 -4.08 5.23 -7.08
CA LEU A 125 -4.62 4.87 -5.78
C LEU A 125 -4.17 5.92 -4.75
N PHE A 126 -5.12 6.39 -3.98
CA PHE A 126 -4.93 7.31 -2.86
C PHE A 126 -5.42 6.64 -1.57
N LEU A 127 -4.94 7.16 -0.45
CA LEU A 127 -5.36 6.79 0.90
C LEU A 127 -5.97 8.02 1.57
N ALA A 128 -7.11 7.85 2.23
CA ALA A 128 -7.80 8.92 2.95
C ALA A 128 -8.16 8.51 4.37
N GLU A 129 -8.22 9.46 5.31
CA GLU A 129 -8.72 9.22 6.67
C GLU A 129 -10.23 8.97 6.71
N ASP A 130 -10.96 9.57 5.76
CA ASP A 130 -12.40 9.48 5.59
C ASP A 130 -12.66 9.30 4.09
N PRO A 131 -13.36 8.23 3.66
CA PRO A 131 -13.47 7.89 2.25
C PRO A 131 -14.24 8.96 1.46
N ASP A 132 -15.33 9.49 2.03
CA ASP A 132 -16.19 10.46 1.37
C ASP A 132 -15.50 11.84 1.29
N LYS A 133 -14.95 12.31 2.40
CA LYS A 133 -14.22 13.59 2.42
C LYS A 133 -12.94 13.54 1.59
N GLY A 134 -12.26 12.39 1.58
CA GLY A 134 -11.09 12.17 0.76
C GLY A 134 -11.42 12.23 -0.72
N ALA A 135 -12.49 11.56 -1.16
CA ALA A 135 -12.94 11.60 -2.54
C ALA A 135 -13.32 13.03 -2.98
N GLU A 136 -14.01 13.79 -2.13
CA GLU A 136 -14.31 15.21 -2.39
C GLU A 136 -13.05 16.06 -2.46
N MET A 137 -12.11 15.89 -1.51
CA MET A 137 -10.85 16.62 -1.50
C MET A 137 -10.03 16.37 -2.77
N LEU A 138 -9.99 15.12 -3.26
CA LEU A 138 -9.26 14.76 -4.48
C LEU A 138 -9.82 15.42 -5.74
N LYS A 139 -11.06 15.92 -5.73
CA LYS A 139 -11.62 16.73 -6.83
C LYS A 139 -11.08 18.17 -6.84
N SER A 140 -10.51 18.66 -5.73
CA SER A 140 -9.99 20.02 -5.64
C SER A 140 -8.90 20.30 -6.68
N PRO A 141 -8.94 21.44 -7.39
CA PRO A 141 -7.88 21.82 -8.32
C PRO A 141 -6.54 22.06 -7.62
N ASP A 142 -6.53 22.36 -6.32
CA ASP A 142 -5.33 22.70 -5.56
C ASP A 142 -4.36 21.50 -5.41
N LEU A 143 -4.87 20.28 -5.54
CA LEU A 143 -4.08 19.05 -5.42
C LEU A 143 -3.47 18.60 -6.75
N ILE A 144 -3.75 19.30 -7.87
CA ILE A 144 -3.31 18.90 -9.23
C ILE A 144 -1.78 18.79 -9.31
N PHE A 145 -1.04 19.74 -8.74
CA PHE A 145 0.42 19.81 -8.88
C PHE A 145 1.19 19.14 -7.73
N SER A 146 0.57 18.98 -6.55
CA SER A 146 1.24 18.49 -5.34
C SER A 146 1.09 16.99 -5.11
N LEU A 147 -0.11 16.43 -5.34
CA LEU A 147 -0.43 15.02 -5.02
C LEU A 147 -0.84 14.21 -6.24
N LYS A 148 -1.59 14.85 -7.14
CA LYS A 148 -2.25 14.17 -8.26
C LYS A 148 -1.37 14.04 -9.49
N GLY A 149 -0.55 15.06 -9.79
CA GLY A 149 0.21 15.16 -11.02
C GLY A 149 -0.69 15.22 -12.27
N GLY A 150 -1.89 15.81 -12.16
CA GLY A 150 -2.90 15.86 -13.23
C GLY A 150 -4.32 16.21 -12.72
N LYS A 151 -5.23 16.55 -13.64
CA LYS A 151 -6.65 16.81 -13.34
C LYS A 151 -7.43 15.48 -13.31
N VAL A 152 -8.35 15.31 -12.36
CA VAL A 152 -9.21 14.12 -12.21
C VAL A 152 -10.35 14.20 -13.22
N THR A 153 -10.75 13.07 -13.85
CA THR A 153 -11.90 13.04 -14.76
C THR A 153 -13.21 13.39 -14.04
N ALA A 154 -14.25 13.70 -14.82
CA ALA A 154 -15.60 13.90 -14.30
C ALA A 154 -16.19 12.63 -13.64
N THR A 155 -15.56 11.46 -13.84
CA THR A 155 -15.90 10.20 -13.17
C THR A 155 -15.37 10.24 -11.72
N PRO A 156 -16.19 9.92 -10.70
CA PRO A 156 -15.76 10.07 -9.32
C PRO A 156 -14.62 9.12 -8.98
N CYS A 157 -13.73 9.61 -8.12
CA CYS A 157 -12.88 8.76 -7.31
C CYS A 157 -13.77 7.79 -6.51
N LEU A 158 -13.53 6.48 -6.61
CA LEU A 158 -14.33 5.40 -6.00
C LEU A 158 -13.56 4.69 -4.88
#